data_AF-A0AAD1HU05-F1
#
_entry.id   AF-A0AAD1HU05-F1
#
_cell.length_a   1.000
_cell.length_b   1.000
_cell.length_c   1.000
_cell.angle_alpha   90.00
_cell.angle_beta   90.00
_cell.angle_gamma   90.00
#
_symmetry.space_group_name_H-M   'P 1'
#
loop_
_entity.id
_entity.type
_entity.pdbx_description
1 polymer ?
#
loop_
_entity_poly.entity_id
_entity_poly.type
_entity_poly.pdbx_seq_one_letter_code
_entity_poly.pdbx_strand_id
1 'polypeptide(L)' 'MSDDTAPNENPAKDPNEWVTGDEPMTGPQRSYLSTLAQEAGAEVPEQLTKAQASEMIDELQKTTGRGA' A
#
# COMPACT_ATOMS: atom_id res chain seq x y z
N MET A 1 -41.81 23.14 -12.92
CA MET A 1 -41.10 22.38 -13.96
C MET A 1 -40.12 23.40 -14.55
N SER A 2 -38.80 23.32 -14.35
CA SER A 2 -37.98 22.11 -14.31
C SER A 2 -36.72 22.32 -13.48
N ASP A 3 -36.31 21.23 -12.85
CA ASP A 3 -35.03 20.97 -12.20
C ASP A 3 -33.82 21.30 -13.10
N ASP A 4 -32.78 21.90 -12.51
CA ASP A 4 -31.41 21.79 -13.01
C ASP A 4 -30.50 21.50 -11.81
N THR A 5 -30.57 20.25 -11.34
CA THR A 5 -29.63 19.69 -10.37
C THR A 5 -28.46 19.14 -11.17
N ALA A 6 -27.36 19.90 -11.27
CA ALA A 6 -26.12 19.41 -11.85
C ALA A 6 -25.64 18.16 -11.08
N PRO A 7 -25.32 17.03 -11.73
CA PRO A 7 -24.80 15.87 -11.03
C PRO A 7 -23.40 16.19 -10.52
N ASN A 8 -23.28 16.29 -9.20
CA ASN A 8 -22.00 16.24 -8.49
C ASN A 8 -21.51 14.78 -8.55
N GLU A 9 -20.96 14.37 -9.68
CA GLU A 9 -20.29 13.07 -9.81
C GLU A 9 -18.78 13.31 -9.79
N ASN A 10 -18.26 13.52 -8.58
CA ASN A 10 -16.86 13.29 -8.31
C ASN A 10 -16.62 11.80 -8.63
N PRO A 11 -15.80 11.42 -9.62
CA PRO A 11 -15.48 10.02 -9.83
C PRO A 11 -14.54 9.62 -8.69
N ALA A 12 -15.13 9.28 -7.54
CA ALA A 12 -14.49 8.49 -6.52
C ALA A 12 -14.26 7.11 -7.15
N LYS A 13 -13.22 7.03 -7.99
CA LYS A 13 -12.74 5.77 -8.54
C LYS A 13 -12.52 4.84 -7.36
N ASP A 14 -13.16 3.69 -7.43
CA ASP A 14 -13.02 2.64 -6.43
C ASP A 14 -11.51 2.38 -6.27
N PRO A 15 -10.93 2.49 -5.07
CA PRO A 15 -9.49 2.30 -4.85
C PRO A 15 -9.00 0.94 -5.38
N ASN A 16 -9.91 -0.02 -5.52
CA ASN A 16 -9.66 -1.34 -6.11
C ASN A 16 -9.47 -1.33 -7.64
N GLU A 17 -9.86 -0.26 -8.35
CA GLU A 17 -9.53 -0.06 -9.77
C GLU A 17 -8.12 0.50 -9.99
N TRP A 18 -7.39 0.88 -8.93
CA TRP A 18 -6.03 1.37 -9.07
C TRP A 18 -5.06 0.20 -9.25
N VAL A 19 -4.85 -0.17 -10.51
CA VAL A 19 -3.85 -1.14 -11.03
C VAL A 19 -2.43 -0.99 -10.49
N THR A 20 -2.11 0.14 -9.85
CA THR A 20 -0.78 0.37 -9.25
C THR A 20 -0.47 -0.55 -8.07
N GLY A 21 -1.48 -1.20 -7.48
CA GLY A 21 -1.27 -2.16 -6.38
C GLY A 21 -0.53 -3.43 -6.83
N ASP A 22 -0.76 -3.86 -8.07
CA ASP A 22 -0.17 -5.07 -8.66
C ASP A 22 1.21 -4.83 -9.31
N GLU A 23 1.65 -3.58 -9.39
CA GLU A 23 3.00 -3.25 -9.84
C GLU A 23 4.05 -3.87 -8.91
N PRO A 24 5.26 -4.19 -9.40
CA PRO A 24 6.36 -4.62 -8.52
C PRO A 24 6.61 -3.61 -7.39
N MET A 25 7.03 -4.09 -6.23
CA MET A 25 7.39 -3.21 -5.13
C MET A 25 8.44 -2.18 -5.57
N THR A 26 8.27 -0.96 -5.10
CA THR A 26 9.20 0.13 -5.40
C THR A 26 10.54 -0.07 -4.69
N GLY A 27 11.61 0.53 -5.21
CA GLY A 27 12.93 0.53 -4.56
C GLY A 27 12.89 0.98 -3.09
N PRO A 28 12.21 2.09 -2.74
CA PRO A 28 12.04 2.52 -1.35
C PRO A 28 11.32 1.49 -0.47
N GLN A 29 10.24 0.86 -0.96
CA GLN A 29 9.55 -0.18 -0.21
C GLN A 29 10.48 -1.37 0.07
N ARG A 30 11.26 -1.83 -0.92
CA ARG A 30 12.24 -2.91 -0.76
C ARG A 30 13.29 -2.59 0.31
N SER A 31 13.89 -1.39 0.24
CA SER A 31 14.90 -0.97 1.21
C SER A 31 14.33 -0.91 2.63
N TYR A 32 13.11 -0.40 2.78
CA TYR A 32 12.49 -0.28 4.09
C TYR A 32 12.06 -1.63 4.68
N LEU A 33 11.47 -2.50 3.85
CA LEU A 33 11.19 -3.89 4.22
C LEU A 33 12.44 -4.61 4.70
N SER A 34 13.57 -4.45 4.01
CA SER A 34 14.83 -5.08 4.43
C SER A 34 15.26 -4.64 5.84
N THR A 35 15.11 -3.36 6.18
CA THR A 35 15.43 -2.86 7.52
C THR A 35 14.47 -3.46 8.57
N LEU A 36 13.17 -3.38 8.31
CA LEU A 36 12.15 -3.86 9.25
C LEU A 36 12.25 -5.37 9.48
N ALA A 37 12.50 -6.13 8.42
CA ALA A 37 12.64 -7.58 8.49
C ALA A 37 13.91 -8.00 9.24
N GLN A 38 15.01 -7.28 9.07
CA GLN A 38 16.23 -7.50 9.86
C GLN A 38 15.97 -7.29 11.36
N GLU A 39 15.21 -6.26 11.73
CA GLU A 39 14.86 -5.97 13.13
C GLU A 39 13.86 -6.98 13.71
N ALA A 40 12.90 -7.43 12.89
CA ALA A 40 11.92 -8.44 13.28
C ALA A 40 12.47 -9.87 13.23
N GLY A 41 13.66 -10.10 12.67
CA GLY A 41 14.18 -11.44 12.38
C GLY A 41 13.33 -12.21 11.36
N ALA A 42 12.69 -11.51 10.44
CA ALA A 42 11.81 -12.04 9.40
C ALA A 42 12.49 -12.06 8.02
N GLU A 43 11.96 -12.86 7.10
CA GLU A 43 12.37 -12.86 5.70
C GLU A 43 11.41 -12.03 4.84
N VAL A 44 11.94 -11.35 3.82
CA VAL A 44 11.15 -10.58 2.86
C VAL A 44 11.15 -11.33 1.52
N PRO A 45 9.97 -11.69 0.97
CA PRO A 45 9.88 -12.25 -0.37
C PRO A 45 10.44 -11.28 -1.42
N GLU A 46 11.23 -11.77 -2.37
CA GLU A 46 11.85 -10.89 -3.39
C GLU A 46 10.86 -10.32 -4.41
N GLN A 47 9.72 -10.99 -4.57
CA GLN A 47 8.67 -10.70 -5.55
C GLN A 47 7.37 -10.35 -4.82
N LEU A 48 7.31 -9.14 -4.29
CA LEU A 48 6.09 -8.54 -3.78
C LEU A 48 5.61 -7.49 -4.77
N THR A 49 4.30 -7.37 -4.90
CA THR A 49 3.70 -6.18 -5.50
C THR A 49 3.83 -4.99 -4.55
N LYS A 50 3.59 -3.79 -5.05
CA LYS A 50 3.58 -2.55 -4.29
C LYS A 50 2.55 -2.61 -3.16
N ALA A 51 1.36 -3.18 -3.42
CA ALA A 51 0.34 -3.35 -2.39
C ALA A 51 0.79 -4.31 -1.30
N GLN A 52 1.28 -5.50 -1.67
CA GLN A 52 1.78 -6.50 -0.73
C GLN A 52 2.97 -5.97 0.10
N ALA A 53 3.85 -5.18 -0.53
CA ALA A 53 4.96 -4.56 0.16
C ALA A 53 4.49 -3.53 1.19
N SER A 54 3.47 -2.72 0.87
CA SER A 54 2.87 -1.79 1.85
C SER A 54 2.23 -2.54 3.01
N GLU A 55 1.44 -3.59 2.75
CA GLU A 55 0.82 -4.42 3.81
C GLU A 55 1.87 -5.05 4.73
N MET A 56 2.94 -5.61 4.16
CA MET A 56 4.02 -6.21 4.94
C MET A 56 4.80 -5.16 5.75
N ILE A 57 4.98 -3.94 5.23
CA ILE A 57 5.57 -2.83 5.99
C ILE A 57 4.74 -2.54 7.24
N ASP A 58 3.41 -2.44 7.11
CA ASP A 58 2.52 -2.15 8.23
C ASP A 58 2.61 -3.25 9.32
N GLU A 59 2.63 -4.52 8.91
CA GLU A 59 2.76 -5.65 9.84
C GLU A 59 4.13 -5.68 10.55
N LEU A 60 5.21 -5.43 9.82
CA LEU A 60 6.54 -5.38 10.41
C LEU A 60 6.75 -4.14 11.29
N GLN A 61 6.14 -3.00 10.96
CA GLN A 61 6.18 -1.80 11.82
C GLN A 61 5.49 -2.04 13.16
N LYS A 62 4.36 -2.75 13.18
CA LYS A 62 3.68 -3.16 14.42
C LYS A 62 4.56 -4.11 15.23
N THR A 63 5.19 -5.08 14.56
CA THR A 63 6.06 -6.08 15.20
C THR A 63 7.33 -5.46 15.80
N THR A 64 7.93 -4.49 15.11
CA THR A 64 9.14 -3.77 15.55
C THR A 64 8.85 -2.59 16.48
N GLY A 65 7.58 -2.26 16.72
CA GLY A 65 7.18 -1.15 17.59
C GLY A 65 7.42 0.24 17.00
N ARG A 66 7.51 0.38 15.67
CA ARG A 66 7.72 1.66 14.97
C ARG A 66 6.43 2.35 14.51
N GLY A 67 5.29 1.67 14.54
CA GLY A 67 3.99 2.16 14.03
C GLY A 67 3.11 2.86 15.07
N ALA A 68 3.68 3.72 15.91
CA ALA A 68 2.97 4.48 16.94
C ALA A 68 2.77 5.96 16.55
#